data_AF-A0A920E9M4-F1
#
_entry.id   AF-A0A920E9M4-F1
#
_cell.length_a   1.000
_cell.length_b   1.000
_cell.length_c   1.000
_cell.angle_alpha   90.00
_cell.angle_beta   90.00
_cell.angle_gamma   90.00
#
_symmetry.space_group_name_H-M   'P 1'
#
loop_
_entity.id
_entity.type
_entity.pdbx_description
1 polymer ?
#
loop_
_entity_poly.entity_id
_entity_poly.type
_entity_poly.pdbx_seq_one_letter_code
_entity_poly.pdbx_strand_id
1 'polypeptide(L)'
;MENIFDLERYPIADSDHPLTIDLINKTKEELESIGCAVIPGFIKPQSLLRMNAEAEKKLGGIHWTSDRNNPYFTKDDPELPEDHPKRFFEERKSGYITSDNLDPDSDLHTIFQSLELREFLRKVLGLEQLFCFADPIAKHPYSIMKEGHYFPWHFDGNEFTVSILIQEAEEGGLFEFVPDIRKPGDENLDSVKSILKGSRDRVRSLKLRPGDMQLFKGRYSLHRVTRVQER
;
A
#
# COMPACT_ATOMS: atom_id res chain seq x y z
N MET A 1 -8.33 -19.64 -6.33
CA MET A 1 -7.58 -19.55 -5.05
C MET A 1 -6.24 -20.27 -5.12
N GLU A 2 -6.20 -21.60 -5.34
CA GLU A 2 -4.94 -22.39 -5.40
C GLU A 2 -3.96 -21.95 -6.50
N ASN A 3 -4.47 -21.40 -7.61
CA ASN A 3 -3.64 -20.90 -8.72
C ASN A 3 -3.13 -19.46 -8.51
N ILE A 4 -3.48 -18.83 -7.39
CA ILE A 4 -3.16 -17.45 -7.07
C ILE A 4 -2.27 -17.37 -5.83
N PHE A 5 -2.70 -17.93 -4.71
CA PHE A 5 -1.96 -17.87 -3.45
C PHE A 5 -1.04 -19.07 -3.27
N ASP A 6 0.11 -18.87 -2.61
CA ASP A 6 0.97 -19.95 -2.14
C ASP A 6 0.40 -20.60 -0.87
N LEU A 7 -0.68 -21.38 -1.05
CA LEU A 7 -1.37 -22.05 0.06
C LEU A 7 -0.59 -23.22 0.68
N GLU A 8 0.45 -23.71 0.02
CA GLU A 8 1.35 -24.71 0.61
C GLU A 8 2.18 -24.08 1.72
N ARG A 9 2.66 -22.85 1.50
CA ARG A 9 3.41 -22.08 2.49
C ARG A 9 2.50 -21.32 3.47
N TYR A 10 1.36 -20.82 2.98
CA TYR A 10 0.43 -19.97 3.72
C TYR A 10 -1.00 -20.52 3.61
N PRO A 11 -1.35 -21.56 4.39
CA PRO A 11 -2.62 -22.30 4.25
C PRO A 11 -3.83 -21.52 4.81
N ILE A 12 -4.01 -20.26 4.42
CA ILE A 12 -5.03 -19.32 4.93
C ILE A 12 -6.48 -19.77 4.69
N ALA A 13 -6.69 -20.80 3.86
CA ALA A 13 -7.98 -21.46 3.68
C ALA A 13 -8.40 -22.31 4.90
N ASP A 14 -7.43 -22.79 5.67
CA ASP A 14 -7.66 -23.46 6.95
C ASP A 14 -7.22 -22.55 8.09
N SER A 15 -8.22 -22.01 8.79
CA SER A 15 -8.03 -21.02 9.83
C SER A 15 -7.50 -21.60 11.14
N ASP A 16 -7.58 -22.93 11.30
CA ASP A 16 -7.13 -23.68 12.47
C ASP A 16 -5.78 -24.37 12.22
N HIS A 17 -5.28 -24.32 10.98
CA HIS A 17 -3.97 -24.84 10.63
C HIS A 17 -2.86 -24.13 11.44
N PRO A 18 -1.91 -24.85 12.06
CA PRO A 18 -0.86 -24.24 12.89
C PRO A 18 -0.07 -23.15 12.16
N LEU A 19 0.32 -23.38 10.91
CA LEU A 19 1.00 -22.37 10.09
C LEU A 19 0.16 -21.10 9.86
N THR A 20 -1.17 -21.21 9.76
CA THR A 20 -2.05 -20.05 9.62
C THR A 20 -2.12 -19.26 10.91
N ILE A 21 -2.22 -19.94 12.05
CA ILE A 21 -2.21 -19.30 13.37
C ILE A 21 -0.90 -18.55 13.61
N ASP A 22 0.23 -19.19 13.31
CA ASP A 22 1.56 -18.58 13.43
C ASP A 22 1.71 -17.37 12.50
N LEU A 23 1.23 -17.48 11.26
CA LEU A 23 1.22 -16.38 10.30
C LEU A 23 0.39 -15.20 10.82
N ILE A 24 -0.80 -15.45 11.37
CA ILE A 24 -1.66 -14.40 11.95
C ILE A 24 -0.94 -13.69 13.08
N ASN A 25 -0.39 -14.43 14.05
CA ASN A 25 0.29 -13.88 15.21
C ASN A 25 1.50 -13.04 14.80
N LYS A 26 2.33 -13.58 13.90
CA LYS A 26 3.51 -12.87 13.38
C LYS A 26 3.12 -11.58 12.66
N THR A 27 2.13 -11.65 11.75
CA THR A 27 1.69 -10.48 10.97
C THR A 27 1.13 -9.40 11.90
N LYS A 28 0.38 -9.80 12.93
CA LYS A 28 -0.14 -8.90 13.96
C LYS A 28 0.99 -8.22 14.75
N GLU A 29 1.97 -8.98 15.21
CA GLU A 29 3.13 -8.46 15.95
C GLU A 29 3.94 -7.46 15.11
N GLU A 30 4.18 -7.75 13.83
CA GLU A 30 4.85 -6.82 12.91
C GLU A 30 4.05 -5.52 12.72
N LEU A 31 2.72 -5.59 12.59
CA LEU A 31 1.87 -4.40 12.51
C LEU A 31 1.85 -3.57 13.79
N GLU A 32 1.95 -4.21 14.96
CA GLU A 32 1.95 -3.52 16.26
C GLU A 32 3.31 -2.91 16.60
N SER A 33 4.40 -3.58 16.25
CA SER A 33 5.76 -3.16 16.61
C SER A 33 6.44 -2.29 15.55
N ILE A 34 6.13 -2.51 14.26
CA ILE A 34 6.78 -1.84 13.13
C ILE A 34 5.80 -0.89 12.42
N GLY A 35 4.49 -1.13 12.50
CA GLY A 35 3.47 -0.40 11.73
C GLY A 35 3.27 -0.92 10.29
N CYS A 36 4.00 -1.97 9.92
CA CYS A 36 3.96 -2.61 8.61
C CYS A 36 4.34 -4.09 8.75
N ALA A 37 3.64 -4.96 8.02
CA ALA A 37 3.96 -6.38 7.90
C ALA A 37 4.07 -6.78 6.43
N VAL A 38 4.93 -7.76 6.15
CA VAL A 38 5.11 -8.29 4.78
C VAL A 38 5.04 -9.81 4.81
N ILE A 39 4.24 -10.38 3.91
CA ILE A 39 4.13 -11.81 3.68
C ILE A 39 4.82 -12.10 2.33
N PRO A 40 6.07 -12.60 2.35
CA PRO A 40 6.88 -12.66 1.13
C PRO A 40 6.40 -13.75 0.18
N GLY A 41 6.33 -13.44 -1.12
CA GLY A 41 5.92 -14.40 -2.15
C GLY A 41 4.55 -15.03 -1.89
N PHE A 42 3.61 -14.26 -1.34
CA PHE A 42 2.24 -14.70 -1.05
C PHE A 42 1.48 -15.05 -2.34
N ILE A 43 1.75 -14.33 -3.43
CA ILE A 43 1.18 -14.58 -4.75
C ILE A 43 2.12 -15.46 -5.58
N LYS A 44 1.56 -16.51 -6.19
CA LYS A 44 2.28 -17.46 -7.04
C LYS A 44 2.83 -16.77 -8.31
N PRO A 45 4.01 -17.19 -8.81
CA PRO A 45 4.62 -16.61 -10.01
C PRO A 45 3.69 -16.60 -11.24
N GLN A 46 2.91 -17.67 -11.44
CA GLN A 46 1.98 -17.75 -12.58
C GLN A 46 0.84 -16.73 -12.50
N SER A 47 0.41 -16.37 -11.29
CA SER A 47 -0.59 -15.32 -11.09
C SER A 47 0.01 -13.94 -11.32
N LEU A 48 1.24 -13.69 -10.86
CA LEU A 48 1.96 -12.45 -11.16
C LEU A 48 2.12 -12.22 -12.66
N LEU A 49 2.42 -13.26 -13.44
CA LEU A 49 2.49 -13.17 -14.89
C LEU A 49 1.14 -12.75 -15.51
N ARG A 50 0.02 -13.31 -15.04
CA ARG A 50 -1.33 -12.95 -15.51
C ARG A 50 -1.70 -11.52 -15.12
N MET A 51 -1.44 -11.12 -13.87
CA MET A 51 -1.69 -9.77 -13.37
C MET A 51 -0.87 -8.72 -14.12
N ASN A 52 0.41 -9.02 -14.40
CA ASN A 52 1.25 -8.11 -15.18
C ASN A 52 0.76 -8.00 -16.63
N ALA A 53 0.45 -9.12 -17.28
CA ALA A 53 -0.10 -9.11 -18.64
C ALA A 53 -1.43 -8.34 -18.75
N GLU A 54 -2.30 -8.45 -17.74
CA GLU A 54 -3.52 -7.65 -17.63
C GLU A 54 -3.20 -6.15 -17.53
N ALA A 55 -2.28 -5.77 -16.63
CA ALA A 55 -1.88 -4.38 -16.45
C ALA A 55 -1.25 -3.79 -17.73
N GLU A 56 -0.37 -4.55 -18.40
CA GLU A 56 0.26 -4.19 -19.67
C GLU A 56 -0.76 -3.95 -20.78
N LYS A 57 -1.72 -4.87 -20.95
CA LYS A 57 -2.82 -4.75 -21.93
C LYS A 57 -3.66 -3.49 -21.70
N LYS A 58 -3.76 -3.02 -20.45
CA LYS A 58 -4.59 -1.88 -20.04
C LYS A 58 -3.82 -0.57 -19.90
N LEU A 59 -2.52 -0.52 -20.21
CA LEU A 59 -1.70 0.70 -20.11
C LEU A 59 -2.28 1.87 -20.92
N GLY A 60 -2.92 1.59 -22.06
CA GLY A 60 -3.55 2.61 -22.90
C GLY A 60 -4.78 3.28 -22.27
N GLY A 61 -5.38 2.66 -21.25
CA GLY A 61 -6.54 3.17 -20.51
C GLY A 61 -6.21 3.69 -19.11
N ILE A 62 -4.93 3.95 -18.81
CA ILE A 62 -4.54 4.46 -17.49
C ILE A 62 -5.09 5.86 -17.25
N HIS A 63 -5.66 6.04 -16.07
CA HIS A 63 -5.93 7.37 -15.54
C HIS A 63 -4.66 7.94 -14.90
N TRP A 64 -3.94 8.78 -15.65
CA TRP A 64 -2.75 9.47 -15.16
C TRP A 64 -3.12 10.68 -14.32
N THR A 65 -2.48 10.82 -13.17
CA THR A 65 -2.64 11.96 -12.26
C THR A 65 -1.30 12.64 -12.07
N SER A 66 -1.29 13.97 -12.24
CA SER A 66 -0.18 14.86 -11.89
C SER A 66 -0.76 15.99 -11.08
N ASP A 67 -0.44 16.03 -9.78
CA ASP A 67 -1.01 16.99 -8.85
C ASP A 67 0.03 17.45 -7.82
N ARG A 68 -0.25 18.51 -7.07
CA ARG A 68 0.56 18.95 -5.94
C ARG A 68 -0.19 18.72 -4.64
N ASN A 69 0.37 17.88 -3.79
CA ASN A 69 -0.25 17.52 -2.51
C ASN A 69 0.68 17.84 -1.35
N ASN A 70 0.08 18.25 -0.23
CA ASN A 70 0.73 18.19 1.07
C ASN A 70 0.40 16.86 1.76
N PRO A 71 1.08 16.51 2.87
CA PRO A 71 0.90 15.21 3.50
C PRO A 71 -0.51 14.87 4.01
N TYR A 72 -1.38 15.87 4.08
CA TYR A 72 -2.75 15.77 4.60
C TYR A 72 -3.80 15.86 3.49
N PHE A 73 -3.41 15.99 2.23
CA PHE A 73 -4.31 16.21 1.07
C PHE A 73 -5.30 17.37 1.27
N THR A 74 -4.86 18.45 1.94
CA THR A 74 -5.66 19.67 2.12
C THR A 74 -5.32 20.74 1.10
N LYS A 75 -6.18 21.76 0.99
CA LYS A 75 -5.82 23.00 0.30
C LYS A 75 -4.73 23.75 1.07
N ASP A 76 -4.03 24.66 0.39
CA ASP A 76 -3.13 25.60 1.07
C ASP A 76 -3.94 26.49 2.02
N ASP A 77 -3.30 26.86 3.12
CA ASP A 77 -3.86 27.73 4.14
C ASP A 77 -2.85 28.84 4.43
N PRO A 78 -3.01 30.02 3.79
CA PRO A 78 -2.09 31.14 3.95
C PRO A 78 -2.00 31.73 5.36
N GLU A 79 -2.94 31.40 6.25
CA GLU A 79 -2.92 31.85 7.66
C GLU A 79 -1.90 31.07 8.51
N LEU A 80 -1.45 29.90 8.03
CA LEU A 80 -0.43 29.09 8.69
C LEU A 80 0.99 29.58 8.33
N PRO A 81 1.99 29.35 9.21
CA PRO A 81 3.40 29.64 8.90
C PRO A 81 3.84 28.99 7.59
N GLU A 82 4.69 29.66 6.80
CA GLU A 82 5.14 29.17 5.48
C GLU A 82 5.76 27.76 5.52
N ASP A 83 6.42 27.41 6.63
CA ASP A 83 7.07 26.12 6.80
C ASP A 83 6.23 25.11 7.60
N HIS A 84 4.93 25.36 7.72
CA HIS A 84 3.96 24.44 8.30
C HIS A 84 3.75 23.23 7.38
N PRO A 85 3.68 21.98 7.90
CA PRO A 85 3.49 20.77 7.07
C PRO A 85 2.33 20.80 6.07
N LYS A 86 1.18 21.40 6.42
CA LYS A 86 0.03 21.57 5.52
C LYS A 86 0.30 22.51 4.33
N ARG A 87 1.35 23.33 4.41
CA ARG A 87 1.80 24.23 3.33
C ARG A 87 2.99 23.66 2.55
N PHE A 88 3.44 22.45 2.88
CA PHE A 88 4.53 21.77 2.19
C PHE A 88 3.98 20.94 1.03
N PHE A 89 4.02 21.48 -0.19
CA PHE A 89 3.46 20.85 -1.38
C PHE A 89 4.53 20.26 -2.29
N GLU A 90 4.44 18.95 -2.52
CA GLU A 90 5.29 18.21 -3.46
C GLU A 90 4.48 17.77 -4.69
N GLU A 91 5.15 17.64 -5.83
CA GLU A 91 4.55 17.08 -7.04
C GLU A 91 4.38 15.56 -6.88
N ARG A 92 3.15 15.08 -7.15
CA ARG A 92 2.78 13.67 -7.20
C ARG A 92 2.47 13.29 -8.63
N LYS A 93 3.08 12.19 -9.11
CA LYS A 93 2.77 11.59 -10.41
C LYS A 93 2.55 10.09 -10.26
N SER A 94 1.38 9.63 -10.65
CA SER A 94 0.99 8.21 -10.57
C SER A 94 -0.16 7.91 -11.53
N GLY A 95 -0.24 6.67 -12.00
CA GLY A 95 -1.33 6.17 -12.82
C GLY A 95 -2.16 5.13 -12.06
N TYR A 96 -3.43 5.02 -12.44
CA TYR A 96 -4.31 3.96 -11.96
C TYR A 96 -4.99 3.25 -13.11
N ILE A 97 -5.05 1.93 -13.03
CA ILE A 97 -6.04 1.13 -13.75
C ILE A 97 -7.16 0.88 -12.75
N THR A 98 -8.31 1.47 -13.01
CA THR A 98 -9.47 1.44 -12.10
C THR A 98 -10.12 0.07 -12.09
N SER A 99 -10.77 -0.26 -10.97
CA SER A 99 -11.31 -1.61 -10.75
C SER A 99 -12.46 -2.00 -11.69
N ASP A 100 -13.19 -1.02 -12.22
CA ASP A 100 -14.22 -1.20 -13.23
C ASP A 100 -13.67 -1.44 -14.64
N ASN A 101 -12.37 -1.21 -14.85
CA ASN A 101 -11.68 -1.46 -16.11
C ASN A 101 -10.90 -2.80 -16.11
N LEU A 102 -10.96 -3.60 -15.04
CA LEU A 102 -10.29 -4.90 -15.00
C LEU A 102 -11.01 -5.95 -15.85
N ASP A 103 -10.27 -6.97 -16.30
CA ASP A 103 -10.87 -8.07 -17.04
C ASP A 103 -11.79 -8.90 -16.11
N PRO A 104 -12.90 -9.47 -16.61
CA PRO A 104 -13.85 -10.22 -15.77
C PRO A 104 -13.23 -11.42 -15.03
N ASP A 105 -12.16 -12.00 -15.58
CA ASP A 105 -11.38 -13.11 -15.04
C ASP A 105 -10.08 -12.65 -14.35
N SER A 106 -9.98 -11.36 -13.97
CA SER A 106 -8.83 -10.79 -13.28
C SER A 106 -8.49 -11.55 -12.00
N ASP A 107 -7.22 -11.90 -11.84
CA ASP A 107 -6.70 -12.44 -10.59
C ASP A 107 -6.83 -11.41 -9.46
N LEU A 108 -6.65 -10.11 -9.72
CA LEU A 108 -6.81 -9.06 -8.71
C LEU A 108 -8.26 -8.98 -8.20
N HIS A 109 -9.23 -9.17 -9.09
CA HIS A 109 -10.64 -9.27 -8.72
C HIS A 109 -10.89 -10.48 -7.80
N THR A 110 -10.33 -11.63 -8.18
CA THR A 110 -10.43 -12.87 -7.40
C THR A 110 -9.77 -12.74 -6.02
N ILE A 111 -8.60 -12.10 -5.95
CA ILE A 111 -7.91 -11.81 -4.68
C ILE A 111 -8.79 -10.95 -3.78
N PHE A 112 -9.32 -9.84 -4.31
CA PHE A 112 -10.15 -8.91 -3.55
C PHE A 112 -11.44 -9.53 -3.00
N GLN A 113 -12.01 -10.50 -3.71
CA GLN A 113 -13.24 -11.19 -3.33
C GLN A 113 -13.03 -12.45 -2.49
N SER A 114 -11.78 -12.90 -2.28
CA SER A 114 -11.51 -14.14 -1.53
C SER A 114 -11.99 -14.01 -0.09
N LEU A 115 -12.89 -14.92 0.30
CA LEU A 115 -13.42 -15.00 1.66
C LEU A 115 -12.34 -15.42 2.65
N GLU A 116 -11.44 -16.30 2.20
CA GLU A 116 -10.31 -16.84 2.97
C GLU A 116 -9.29 -15.74 3.26
N LEU A 117 -8.91 -14.96 2.25
CA LEU A 117 -8.02 -13.80 2.46
C LEU A 117 -8.69 -12.77 3.38
N ARG A 118 -9.97 -12.49 3.17
CA ARG A 118 -10.72 -11.54 4.02
C ARG A 118 -10.79 -12.01 5.47
N GLU A 119 -11.03 -13.30 5.71
CA GLU A 119 -11.07 -13.87 7.05
C GLU A 119 -9.68 -13.86 7.71
N PHE A 120 -8.64 -14.20 6.95
CA PHE A 120 -7.25 -14.06 7.40
C PHE A 120 -6.93 -12.61 7.82
N LEU A 121 -7.21 -11.63 6.96
CA LEU A 121 -7.00 -10.20 7.24
C LEU A 121 -7.82 -9.73 8.44
N ARG A 122 -9.07 -10.16 8.56
CA ARG A 122 -9.94 -9.84 9.70
C ARG A 122 -9.31 -10.30 11.02
N LYS A 123 -8.79 -11.54 11.06
CA LYS A 123 -8.11 -12.10 12.24
C LYS A 123 -6.79 -11.37 12.55
N VAL A 124 -5.97 -11.08 11.53
CA VAL A 124 -4.72 -10.30 11.68
C VAL A 124 -4.99 -8.92 12.28
N LEU A 125 -6.02 -8.24 11.79
CA LEU A 125 -6.39 -6.89 12.23
C LEU A 125 -7.17 -6.89 13.56
N GLY A 126 -7.58 -8.05 14.07
CA GLY A 126 -8.37 -8.18 15.30
C GLY A 126 -9.77 -7.56 15.19
N LEU A 127 -10.35 -7.53 14.00
CA LEU A 127 -11.64 -6.90 13.75
C LEU A 127 -12.80 -7.90 13.95
N GLU A 128 -13.93 -7.43 14.45
CA GLU A 128 -15.15 -8.26 14.50
C GLU A 128 -15.64 -8.60 13.09
N GLN A 129 -15.60 -7.62 12.18
CA GLN A 129 -16.06 -7.74 10.80
C GLN A 129 -15.13 -6.97 9.87
N LEU A 130 -14.93 -7.50 8.65
CA LEU A 130 -14.19 -6.84 7.58
C LEU A 130 -14.98 -6.97 6.28
N PHE A 131 -15.24 -5.85 5.63
CA PHE A 131 -15.99 -5.76 4.38
C PHE A 131 -15.10 -5.26 3.23
N CYS A 132 -15.45 -5.68 2.02
CA CYS A 132 -14.83 -5.14 0.81
C CYS A 132 -15.28 -3.70 0.59
N PHE A 133 -14.35 -2.82 0.21
CA PHE A 133 -14.69 -1.45 -0.18
C PHE A 133 -15.61 -1.44 -1.40
N ALA A 134 -16.72 -0.69 -1.32
CA ALA A 134 -17.82 -0.78 -2.27
C ALA A 134 -17.66 0.11 -3.52
N ASP A 135 -16.66 1.01 -3.53
CA ASP A 135 -16.44 1.91 -4.65
C ASP A 135 -16.09 1.12 -5.93
N PRO A 136 -16.87 1.24 -7.02
CA PRO A 136 -16.64 0.45 -8.22
C PRO A 136 -15.32 0.77 -8.93
N ILE A 137 -14.78 1.97 -8.73
CA ILE A 137 -13.58 2.51 -9.38
C ILE A 137 -12.33 2.23 -8.54
N ALA A 138 -12.42 2.41 -7.22
CA ALA A 138 -11.27 2.47 -6.32
C ALA A 138 -11.09 1.25 -5.39
N LYS A 139 -11.96 0.22 -5.47
CA LYS A 139 -11.95 -0.95 -4.58
C LYS A 139 -10.66 -1.79 -4.60
N HIS A 140 -10.04 -1.99 -5.75
CA HIS A 140 -8.78 -2.74 -5.93
C HIS A 140 -8.09 -2.33 -7.25
N PRO A 141 -7.64 -1.08 -7.39
CA PRO A 141 -6.98 -0.63 -8.62
C PRO A 141 -5.54 -1.14 -8.70
N TYR A 142 -4.99 -1.26 -9.90
CA TYR A 142 -3.53 -1.26 -10.05
C TYR A 142 -3.00 0.17 -9.92
N SER A 143 -1.95 0.35 -9.12
CA SER A 143 -1.17 1.60 -9.11
C SER A 143 0.07 1.44 -9.97
N ILE A 144 0.27 2.37 -10.90
CA ILE A 144 1.34 2.34 -11.89
C ILE A 144 2.24 3.56 -11.71
N MET A 145 3.54 3.31 -11.60
CA MET A 145 4.58 4.35 -11.56
C MET A 145 5.61 4.07 -12.67
N LYS A 146 5.95 5.11 -13.44
CA LYS A 146 6.95 5.07 -14.51
C LYS A 146 8.19 5.84 -14.11
N GLU A 147 9.23 5.82 -14.94
CA GLU A 147 10.38 6.72 -14.86
C GLU A 147 10.01 8.13 -14.36
N GLY A 148 10.68 8.59 -13.31
CA GLY A 148 10.48 9.90 -12.71
C GLY A 148 9.19 10.07 -11.90
N HIS A 149 8.29 9.09 -11.85
CA HIS A 149 7.09 9.15 -11.00
C HIS A 149 7.46 9.08 -9.53
N TYR A 150 6.68 9.76 -8.70
CA TYR A 150 6.92 9.92 -7.27
C TYR A 150 5.58 10.03 -6.54
N PHE A 151 5.45 9.34 -5.41
CA PHE A 151 4.34 9.52 -4.49
C PHE A 151 4.88 10.16 -3.21
N PRO A 152 4.64 11.47 -2.98
CA PRO A 152 5.23 12.20 -1.86
C PRO A 152 4.78 11.71 -0.49
N TRP A 153 5.43 12.25 0.54
CA TRP A 153 5.08 12.00 1.94
C TRP A 153 3.62 12.34 2.20
N HIS A 154 2.84 11.38 2.69
CA HIS A 154 1.44 11.56 3.03
C HIS A 154 0.98 10.61 4.14
N PHE A 155 -0.23 10.87 4.61
CA PHE A 155 -1.00 9.95 5.44
C PHE A 155 -2.22 9.43 4.67
N ASP A 156 -2.63 8.20 4.98
CA ASP A 156 -3.85 7.64 4.42
C ASP A 156 -5.10 8.13 5.18
N GLY A 157 -6.21 8.20 4.46
CA GLY A 157 -7.54 8.31 5.08
C GLY A 157 -8.03 7.00 5.69
N ASN A 158 -7.56 5.86 5.16
CA ASN A 158 -7.92 4.51 5.61
C ASN A 158 -7.12 4.10 6.86
N GLU A 159 -7.69 3.25 7.70
CA GLU A 159 -6.99 2.73 8.89
C GLU A 159 -5.83 1.80 8.53
N PHE A 160 -5.99 1.03 7.46
CA PHE A 160 -4.96 0.16 6.91
C PHE A 160 -5.11 0.03 5.39
N THR A 161 -4.03 -0.42 4.76
CA THR A 161 -3.95 -0.70 3.32
C THR A 161 -3.29 -2.06 3.12
N VAL A 162 -3.86 -2.88 2.23
CA VAL A 162 -3.25 -4.11 1.73
C VAL A 162 -2.76 -3.83 0.31
N SER A 163 -1.49 -4.10 0.03
CA SER A 163 -0.93 -3.99 -1.31
C SER A 163 -0.21 -5.26 -1.70
N ILE A 164 -0.09 -5.51 -3.00
CA ILE A 164 0.68 -6.60 -3.58
C ILE A 164 1.61 -5.98 -4.62
N LEU A 165 2.89 -6.26 -4.52
CA LEU A 165 3.82 -5.81 -5.56
C LEU A 165 3.75 -6.77 -6.75
N ILE A 166 3.40 -6.25 -7.93
CA ILE A 166 3.33 -7.02 -9.17
C ILE A 166 4.65 -6.95 -9.93
N GLN A 167 5.20 -5.74 -10.04
CA GLN A 167 6.45 -5.45 -10.71
C GLN A 167 7.23 -4.44 -9.88
N GLU A 168 8.51 -4.73 -9.61
CA GLU A 168 9.41 -3.77 -8.98
C GLU A 168 10.02 -2.84 -10.03
N ALA A 169 10.40 -1.63 -9.60
CA ALA A 169 11.25 -0.75 -10.38
C ALA A 169 12.71 -1.24 -10.34
N GLU A 170 13.51 -0.90 -11.34
CA GLU A 170 14.94 -1.19 -11.34
C GLU A 170 15.67 -0.44 -10.21
N GLU A 171 15.42 0.87 -10.11
CA GLU A 171 15.90 1.75 -9.05
C GLU A 171 14.79 2.66 -8.53
N GLY A 172 14.90 3.07 -7.26
CA GLY A 172 13.85 3.80 -6.58
C GLY A 172 12.60 2.94 -6.33
N GLY A 173 11.41 3.56 -6.38
CA GLY A 173 10.14 2.87 -6.10
C GLY A 173 10.04 2.25 -4.69
N LEU A 174 10.89 2.68 -3.76
CA LEU A 174 10.95 2.14 -2.40
C LEU A 174 9.81 2.70 -1.57
N PHE A 175 9.20 1.84 -0.76
CA PHE A 175 8.24 2.27 0.24
C PHE A 175 8.98 2.76 1.48
N GLU A 176 8.86 4.05 1.79
CA GLU A 176 9.46 4.64 2.98
C GLU A 176 8.38 5.13 3.93
N PHE A 177 8.58 4.94 5.24
CA PHE A 177 7.59 5.32 6.24
C PHE A 177 8.21 5.64 7.60
N VAL A 178 7.51 6.47 8.38
CA VAL A 178 7.77 6.73 9.78
C VAL A 178 6.55 6.28 10.57
N PRO A 179 6.61 5.12 11.25
CA PRO A 179 5.44 4.55 11.92
C PRO A 179 5.03 5.38 13.12
N ASP A 180 3.71 5.51 13.32
CA ASP A 180 3.08 6.19 14.46
C ASP A 180 3.73 7.54 14.80
N ILE A 181 4.06 8.32 13.77
CA ILE A 181 4.61 9.66 13.95
C ILE A 181 3.57 10.61 14.55
N ARG A 182 2.28 10.35 14.30
CA ARG A 182 1.14 11.09 14.86
C ARG A 182 0.16 10.15 15.56
N LYS A 183 -0.76 10.72 16.34
CA LYS A 183 -1.83 9.98 17.04
C LYS A 183 -3.12 10.80 17.07
N PRO A 184 -4.28 10.22 17.43
CA PRO A 184 -5.51 10.99 17.58
C PRO A 184 -5.33 12.21 18.49
N GLY A 185 -5.64 13.40 17.96
CA GLY A 185 -5.54 14.67 18.69
C GLY A 185 -4.13 15.28 18.76
N ASP A 186 -3.11 14.63 18.19
CA ASP A 186 -1.74 15.14 18.16
C ASP A 186 -1.06 14.77 16.83
N GLU A 187 -0.98 15.76 15.95
CA GLU A 187 -0.39 15.63 14.61
C GLU A 187 1.15 15.60 14.62
N ASN A 188 1.78 15.91 15.76
CA ASN A 188 3.24 15.97 15.90
C ASN A 188 3.94 16.74 14.76
N LEU A 189 3.46 17.97 14.53
CA LEU A 189 3.81 18.77 13.37
C LEU A 189 5.32 19.04 13.25
N ASP A 190 6.04 19.16 14.37
CA ASP A 190 7.49 19.38 14.36
C ASP A 190 8.26 18.18 13.83
N SER A 191 7.88 16.96 14.25
CA SER A 191 8.51 15.74 13.72
C SER A 191 8.19 15.55 12.25
N VAL A 192 6.93 15.75 11.85
CA VAL A 192 6.53 15.70 10.44
C VAL A 192 7.34 16.70 9.62
N LYS A 193 7.41 17.95 10.05
CA LYS A 193 8.19 19.02 9.41
C LYS A 193 9.67 18.66 9.27
N SER A 194 10.27 18.04 10.29
CA SER A 194 11.66 17.57 10.25
C SER A 194 11.88 16.55 9.12
N ILE A 195 10.98 15.57 9.00
CA ILE A 195 11.03 14.56 7.93
C ILE A 195 10.86 15.21 6.55
N LEU A 196 9.89 16.12 6.40
CA LEU A 196 9.65 16.84 5.15
C LEU A 196 10.85 17.70 4.72
N LYS A 197 11.60 18.25 5.68
CA LYS A 197 12.85 18.99 5.43
C LYS A 197 14.07 18.08 5.19
N GLY A 198 13.88 16.76 5.12
CA GLY A 198 14.90 15.80 4.73
C GLY A 198 15.52 14.99 5.86
N SER A 199 15.05 15.14 7.10
CA SER A 199 15.48 14.25 8.19
C SER A 199 15.17 12.79 7.85
N ARG A 200 16.11 11.92 8.22
CA ARG A 200 16.01 10.47 8.06
C ARG A 200 15.78 9.76 9.37
N ASP A 201 15.59 10.52 10.45
CA ASP A 201 15.34 9.96 11.77
C ASP A 201 14.06 9.11 11.75
N ARG A 202 14.15 7.91 12.33
CA ARG A 202 13.09 6.88 12.36
C ARG A 202 12.53 6.44 11.00
N VAL A 203 13.04 6.94 9.87
CA VAL A 203 12.57 6.52 8.54
C VAL A 203 12.97 5.07 8.31
N ARG A 204 11.98 4.24 8.05
CA ARG A 204 12.14 2.87 7.60
C ARG A 204 11.98 2.83 6.09
N SER A 205 12.82 2.04 5.43
CA SER A 205 12.74 1.78 3.99
C SER A 205 12.48 0.30 3.76
N LEU A 206 11.48 0.00 2.95
CA LEU A 206 11.06 -1.35 2.62
C LEU A 206 11.20 -1.56 1.11
N LYS A 207 12.06 -2.51 0.73
CA LYS A 207 12.15 -3.01 -0.65
C LYS A 207 11.28 -4.26 -0.76
N LEU A 208 10.09 -4.09 -1.34
CA LEU A 208 9.19 -5.19 -1.69
C LEU A 208 9.72 -5.96 -2.89
N ARG A 209 9.37 -7.24 -3.01
CA ARG A 209 9.60 -8.06 -4.18
C ARG A 209 8.28 -8.45 -4.86
N PRO A 210 8.29 -8.74 -6.17
CA PRO A 210 7.11 -9.26 -6.86
C PRO A 210 6.51 -10.47 -6.12
N GLY A 211 5.21 -10.40 -5.84
CA GLY A 211 4.46 -11.42 -5.08
C GLY A 211 4.37 -11.19 -3.58
N ASP A 212 5.12 -10.24 -3.03
CA ASP A 212 4.97 -9.86 -1.62
C ASP A 212 3.62 -9.18 -1.42
N MET A 213 2.90 -9.62 -0.37
CA MET A 213 1.74 -8.89 0.16
C MET A 213 2.17 -8.06 1.35
N GLN A 214 1.89 -6.77 1.31
CA GLN A 214 2.17 -5.82 2.38
C GLN A 214 0.85 -5.41 3.06
N LEU A 215 0.87 -5.34 4.39
CA LEU A 215 -0.18 -4.75 5.20
C LEU A 215 0.41 -3.59 6.00
N PHE A 216 -0.23 -2.42 5.92
CA PHE A 216 0.34 -1.17 6.44
C PHE A 216 -0.74 -0.27 7.06
N LYS A 217 -0.41 0.42 8.16
CA LYS A 217 -1.29 1.38 8.85
C LYS A 217 -0.94 2.83 8.49
N GLY A 218 -1.47 3.32 7.38
CA GLY A 218 -1.14 4.64 6.83
C GLY A 218 -1.78 5.84 7.52
N ARG A 219 -2.82 5.64 8.34
CA ARG A 219 -3.50 6.74 9.04
C ARG A 219 -2.58 7.51 9.98
N TYR A 220 -1.70 6.82 10.69
CA TYR A 220 -0.82 7.41 11.71
C TYR A 220 0.66 7.41 11.32
N SER A 221 0.98 6.82 10.17
CA SER A 221 2.33 6.65 9.67
C SER A 221 2.54 7.53 8.44
N LEU A 222 3.49 8.45 8.52
CA LEU A 222 3.87 9.28 7.37
C LEU A 222 4.65 8.41 6.39
N HIS A 223 4.23 8.32 5.14
CA HIS A 223 4.84 7.41 4.18
C HIS A 223 4.87 7.95 2.75
N ARG A 224 5.76 7.39 1.93
CA ARG A 224 5.97 7.77 0.53
C ARG A 224 6.43 6.59 -0.30
N VAL A 225 6.35 6.74 -1.62
CA VAL A 225 7.05 5.89 -2.59
C VAL A 225 8.12 6.72 -3.27
N THR A 226 9.39 6.35 -3.12
CA THR A 226 10.51 7.11 -3.68
C THR A 226 10.43 7.18 -5.21
N ARG A 227 11.05 8.21 -5.78
CA ARG A 227 11.05 8.42 -7.23
C ARG A 227 11.56 7.19 -7.96
N VAL A 228 10.84 6.74 -8.99
CA VAL A 228 11.24 5.62 -9.85
C VAL A 228 12.35 6.06 -10.81
N GLN A 229 13.33 5.19 -11.00
CA GLN A 229 14.47 5.36 -11.91
C GLN A 229 14.69 4.04 -12.68
N GLU A 230 14.72 4.13 -14.01
CA GLU A 230 15.08 3.14 -15.01
C GLU A 230 16.54 3.40 -15.41
N ARG A 231 17.29 2.36 -15.74
CA ARG A 231 18.71 2.48 -16.12
C ARG A 231 18.94 2.94 -17.56
#